data_AF-W1TZI3-F1
#
_entry.id   AF-W1TZI3-F1
#
_cell.length_a   1.000
_cell.length_b   1.000
_cell.length_c   1.000
_cell.angle_alpha   90.00
_cell.angle_beta   90.00
_cell.angle_gamma   90.00
#
_symmetry.space_group_name_H-M   'P 1'
#
loop_
_entity.id
_entity.type
_entity.pdbx_description
1 polymer ?
#
loop_
_entity_poly.entity_id
_entity_poly.type
_entity_poly.pdbx_seq_one_letter_code
_entity_poly.pdbx_strand_id
1 'polypeptide(L)'
;AAHMDAKAQLKAIDESVQRLVSMQSTYLNNVLTELEAHGFFFTHPDTLDVKTKAWLRHYFEEHIYPVVTPLAVDSGHPFPFLTNHTINAIVRIFQIQPDGTKDYKIAILPIPSVLDRIIEIPSRGNKEHRFVYLEDVITYYANQFFQGYGIEDYMAFRITRDADLEIDEEEATDLLS
;
A
#
# COMPACT_ATOMS: atom_id res chain seq x y z
N ALA A 1 31.72 -9.46 15.10
CA ALA A 1 30.99 -10.02 13.94
C ALA A 1 31.56 -11.37 13.50
N ALA A 2 32.86 -11.65 13.66
CA ALA A 2 33.36 -13.02 13.59
C ALA A 2 32.82 -13.85 14.78
N HIS A 3 32.39 -15.09 14.54
CA HIS A 3 31.86 -16.12 15.47
C HIS A 3 30.33 -16.35 15.56
N MET A 4 29.50 -15.73 14.73
CA MET A 4 28.09 -16.14 14.62
C MET A 4 27.93 -17.24 13.57
N ASP A 5 27.16 -18.29 13.87
CA ASP A 5 26.64 -19.17 12.81
C ASP A 5 25.57 -18.43 11.98
N ALA A 6 25.23 -18.96 10.80
CA ALA A 6 24.29 -18.30 9.88
C ALA A 6 22.92 -18.01 10.52
N LYS A 7 22.43 -18.91 11.40
CA LYS A 7 21.13 -18.74 12.07
C LYS A 7 21.20 -17.63 13.11
N ALA A 8 22.27 -17.60 13.90
CA ALA A 8 22.52 -16.55 14.87
C ALA A 8 22.71 -15.18 14.19
N GLN A 9 23.37 -15.15 13.03
CA GLN A 9 23.54 -13.93 12.24
C GLN A 9 22.20 -13.42 11.68
N LEU A 10 21.39 -14.29 11.07
CA LEU A 10 20.06 -13.90 10.58
C LEU A 10 19.15 -13.39 11.70
N LYS A 11 19.20 -14.03 12.87
CA LYS A 11 18.47 -13.55 14.05
C LYS A 11 18.93 -12.17 14.50
N ALA A 12 20.25 -11.93 14.55
CA ALA A 12 20.80 -10.63 14.92
C ALA A 12 20.44 -9.53 13.89
N ILE A 13 20.39 -9.88 12.60
CA ILE A 13 19.92 -8.99 11.53
C ILE A 13 18.45 -8.64 11.74
N ASP A 14 17.57 -9.63 11.93
CA ASP A 14 16.15 -9.41 12.17
C ASP A 14 15.91 -8.50 13.38
N GLU A 15 16.52 -8.80 14.53
CA GLU A 15 16.44 -7.96 15.73
C GLU A 15 16.91 -6.52 15.47
N SER A 16 17.95 -6.34 14.66
CA SER A 16 18.42 -5.01 14.28
C SER A 16 17.43 -4.29 13.35
N VAL A 17 16.87 -4.98 12.37
CA VAL A 17 15.88 -4.43 11.44
C VAL A 17 14.62 -4.00 12.19
N GLN A 18 14.10 -4.82 13.11
CA GLN A 18 12.92 -4.48 13.91
C GLN A 18 13.13 -3.18 14.70
N ARG A 19 14.32 -2.98 15.27
CA ARG A 19 14.68 -1.71 15.95
C ARG A 19 14.71 -0.54 14.99
N LEU A 20 15.32 -0.71 13.81
CA LEU A 20 15.41 0.35 12.80
C LEU A 20 14.03 0.75 12.27
N VAL A 21 13.14 -0.21 12.01
CA VAL A 21 11.75 0.04 11.58
C VAL A 21 10.96 0.76 12.68
N SER A 22 11.17 0.40 13.94
CA SER A 22 10.54 1.08 15.08
C SER A 22 11.02 2.54 15.21
N MET A 23 12.33 2.78 15.03
CA MET A 23 12.90 4.12 15.01
C MET A 23 12.36 4.94 13.84
N GLN A 24 12.34 4.36 12.63
CA GLN A 24 11.79 5.01 11.44
C GLN A 24 10.35 5.46 11.66
N SER A 25 9.49 4.58 12.19
CA SER A 25 8.09 4.91 12.48
C SER A 25 7.97 6.06 13.49
N THR A 26 8.82 6.07 14.51
CA THR A 26 8.87 7.15 15.51
C THR A 26 9.23 8.49 14.87
N TYR A 27 10.29 8.52 14.06
CA TYR A 27 10.71 9.74 13.37
C TYR A 27 9.66 10.22 12.37
N LEU A 28 9.04 9.31 11.62
CA LEU A 28 7.97 9.65 10.69
C LEU A 28 6.81 10.34 11.42
N ASN A 29 6.35 9.76 12.53
CA ASN A 29 5.26 10.35 13.31
C ASN A 29 5.63 11.74 13.85
N ASN A 30 6.86 11.92 14.34
CA ASN A 30 7.33 13.21 14.81
C ASN A 30 7.32 14.27 13.69
N VAL A 31 7.81 13.91 12.49
CA VAL A 31 7.80 14.79 11.32
C VAL A 31 6.37 15.13 10.92
N LEU A 32 5.46 14.16 10.89
CA LEU A 32 4.06 14.40 10.57
C LEU A 32 3.42 15.36 11.58
N THR A 33 3.65 15.17 12.87
CA THR A 33 3.16 16.07 13.93
C THR A 33 3.75 17.49 13.80
N GLU A 34 5.03 17.63 13.44
CA GLU A 34 5.66 18.93 13.23
C GLU A 34 5.07 19.64 11.99
N LEU A 35 4.81 18.90 10.92
CA LEU A 35 4.15 19.41 9.72
C LEU A 35 2.75 19.96 10.02
N GLU A 36 1.99 19.30 10.89
CA GLU A 36 0.67 19.79 11.31
C GLU A 36 0.75 21.16 11.99
N ALA A 37 1.79 21.40 12.81
CA ALA A 37 2.03 22.70 13.43
C ALA A 37 2.33 23.82 12.41
N HIS A 38 2.80 23.45 11.21
CA HIS A 38 3.02 24.33 10.08
C HIS A 38 1.85 24.38 9.09
N GLY A 39 0.72 23.74 9.40
CA GLY A 39 -0.49 23.76 8.58
C GLY A 39 -0.54 22.72 7.47
N PHE A 40 0.32 21.69 7.50
CA PHE A 40 0.31 20.58 6.54
C PHE A 40 -0.23 19.32 7.19
N PHE A 41 -1.30 18.75 6.64
CA PHE A 41 -2.02 17.62 7.24
C PHE A 41 -2.13 16.46 6.26
N PHE A 42 -1.79 15.26 6.71
CA PHE A 42 -2.19 14.03 6.04
C PHE A 42 -3.52 13.55 6.64
N THR A 43 -4.51 13.31 5.79
CA THR A 43 -5.88 12.99 6.21
C THR A 43 -6.38 11.75 5.48
N HIS A 44 -7.36 11.06 6.08
CA HIS A 44 -8.02 9.92 5.45
C HIS A 44 -9.31 10.37 4.75
N PRO A 45 -9.67 9.81 3.58
CA PRO A 45 -10.90 10.14 2.86
C PRO A 45 -12.18 10.11 3.72
N ASP A 46 -12.24 9.21 4.71
CA ASP A 46 -13.37 9.11 5.65
C ASP A 46 -13.64 10.37 6.44
N THR A 47 -12.57 11.07 6.83
CA THR A 47 -12.60 12.24 7.73
C THR A 47 -12.89 13.56 7.02
N LEU A 48 -12.98 13.53 5.69
CA LEU A 48 -13.17 14.73 4.87
C LEU A 48 -14.57 15.31 4.97
N ASP A 49 -14.66 16.63 4.88
CA ASP A 49 -15.95 17.31 4.79
C ASP A 49 -16.68 17.01 3.47
N VAL A 50 -17.98 17.29 3.42
CA VAL A 50 -18.84 16.95 2.27
C VAL A 50 -18.32 17.56 0.96
N LYS A 51 -17.78 18.78 0.99
CA LYS A 51 -17.32 19.47 -0.22
C LYS A 51 -16.01 18.85 -0.71
N THR A 52 -15.06 18.64 0.18
CA THR A 52 -13.77 18.03 -0.18
C THR A 52 -13.95 16.57 -0.60
N LYS A 53 -14.87 15.83 0.03
CA LYS A 53 -15.22 14.45 -0.38
C LYS A 53 -15.87 14.40 -1.77
N ALA A 54 -16.69 15.39 -2.13
CA ALA A 54 -17.25 15.50 -3.48
C ALA A 54 -16.17 15.79 -4.53
N TRP A 55 -15.22 16.67 -4.20
CA TRP A 55 -14.06 16.94 -5.06
C TRP A 55 -13.20 15.69 -5.24
N LEU A 56 -12.88 14.98 -4.14
CA LEU A 56 -12.05 13.79 -4.18
C LEU A 56 -12.72 12.66 -4.98
N ARG A 57 -14.04 12.53 -4.87
CA ARG A 57 -14.81 11.60 -5.70
C ARG A 57 -14.68 11.91 -7.19
N HIS A 58 -14.79 13.17 -7.57
CA HIS A 58 -14.64 13.59 -8.96
C HIS A 58 -13.23 13.33 -9.47
N TYR A 59 -12.21 13.69 -8.66
CA TYR A 59 -10.81 13.37 -8.96
C TYR A 59 -10.60 11.87 -9.15
N PHE A 60 -11.17 11.04 -8.27
CA PHE A 60 -11.13 9.58 -8.39
C PHE A 60 -11.77 9.09 -9.70
N GLU A 61 -13.00 9.52 -10.00
CA GLU A 61 -13.74 9.08 -11.19
C GLU A 61 -13.03 9.46 -12.50
N GLU A 62 -12.42 10.64 -12.57
CA GLU A 62 -11.76 11.15 -13.78
C GLU A 62 -10.31 10.68 -13.96
N HIS A 63 -9.55 10.58 -12.87
CA HIS A 63 -8.08 10.38 -12.94
C HIS A 63 -7.64 9.01 -12.45
N ILE A 64 -8.29 8.46 -11.42
CA ILE A 64 -7.83 7.22 -10.74
C ILE A 64 -8.55 6.00 -11.32
N TYR A 65 -9.88 6.02 -11.37
CA TYR A 65 -10.70 4.91 -11.81
C TYR A 65 -10.32 4.37 -13.20
N PRO A 66 -10.03 5.20 -14.22
CA PRO A 66 -9.71 4.71 -15.56
C PRO A 66 -8.39 3.95 -15.67
N VAL A 67 -7.47 4.12 -14.70
CA VAL A 67 -6.11 3.53 -14.76
C VAL A 67 -5.90 2.38 -13.78
N VAL A 68 -6.84 2.15 -12.84
CA VAL A 68 -6.77 1.05 -11.88
C VAL A 68 -7.58 -0.13 -12.39
N THR A 69 -6.91 -1.24 -12.66
CA THR A 69 -7.55 -2.51 -13.06
C THR A 69 -7.45 -3.53 -11.93
N PRO A 70 -8.58 -4.00 -11.37
CA PRO A 70 -8.58 -5.03 -10.33
C PRO A 70 -8.11 -6.38 -10.84
N LEU A 71 -7.38 -7.11 -10.00
CA LEU A 71 -6.91 -8.47 -10.26
C LEU A 71 -7.61 -9.43 -9.28
N ALA A 72 -8.46 -10.33 -9.79
CA ALA A 72 -9.10 -11.36 -8.98
C ALA A 72 -8.09 -12.45 -8.59
N VAL A 73 -8.23 -13.00 -7.38
CA VAL A 73 -7.42 -14.12 -6.88
C VAL A 73 -8.36 -15.25 -6.45
N ASP A 74 -8.38 -16.34 -7.21
CA ASP A 74 -9.18 -17.54 -6.97
C ASP A 74 -8.51 -18.81 -7.55
N SER A 75 -9.20 -19.95 -7.53
CA SER A 75 -8.65 -21.21 -8.03
C SER A 75 -8.38 -21.24 -9.54
N GLY A 76 -9.08 -20.40 -10.32
CA GLY A 76 -8.84 -20.21 -11.76
C GLY A 76 -7.85 -19.08 -12.06
N HIS A 77 -7.65 -18.16 -11.12
CA HIS A 77 -6.78 -16.99 -11.23
C HIS A 77 -5.80 -16.97 -10.05
N PRO A 78 -4.64 -17.65 -10.15
CA PRO A 78 -3.67 -17.68 -9.05
C PRO A 78 -3.11 -16.28 -8.77
N PHE A 79 -2.45 -16.14 -7.61
CA PHE A 79 -1.86 -14.86 -7.19
C PHE A 79 -0.99 -14.26 -8.31
N PRO A 80 -1.26 -13.02 -8.75
CA PRO A 80 -0.63 -12.43 -9.93
C PRO A 80 0.85 -12.10 -9.67
N PHE A 81 1.62 -12.00 -10.74
CA PHE A 81 2.98 -11.47 -10.66
C PHE A 81 2.92 -9.94 -10.44
N LEU A 82 3.14 -9.51 -9.20
CA LEU A 82 3.22 -8.09 -8.85
C LEU A 82 4.65 -7.57 -9.04
N THR A 83 4.75 -6.36 -9.60
CA THR A 83 6.02 -5.66 -9.82
C THR A 83 6.72 -5.39 -8.49
N ASN A 84 8.04 -5.62 -8.47
CA ASN A 84 8.86 -5.44 -7.28
C ASN A 84 8.76 -4.01 -6.73
N HIS A 85 8.67 -3.86 -5.41
CA HIS A 85 8.64 -2.58 -4.68
C HIS A 85 7.41 -1.68 -4.97
N THR A 86 6.41 -2.18 -5.69
CA THR A 86 5.15 -1.45 -5.92
C THR A 86 4.18 -1.61 -4.77
N ILE A 87 3.41 -0.57 -4.48
CA ILE A 87 2.31 -0.63 -3.51
C ILE A 87 1.10 -1.23 -4.21
N ASN A 88 0.42 -2.13 -3.52
CA ASN A 88 -0.81 -2.76 -3.94
C ASN A 88 -1.77 -2.75 -2.75
N ALA A 89 -3.07 -2.80 -2.99
CA ALA A 89 -4.05 -3.06 -1.94
C ALA A 89 -4.65 -4.45 -2.16
N ILE A 90 -4.73 -5.26 -1.10
CA ILE A 90 -5.51 -6.48 -1.08
C ILE A 90 -6.88 -6.15 -0.52
N VAL A 91 -7.94 -6.62 -1.18
CA VAL A 91 -9.33 -6.33 -0.83
C VAL A 91 -10.08 -7.63 -0.70
N ARG A 92 -10.75 -7.83 0.43
CA ARG A 92 -11.65 -8.95 0.66
C ARG A 92 -13.06 -8.52 0.29
N ILE A 93 -13.62 -9.15 -0.74
CA ILE A 93 -14.95 -8.85 -1.27
C ILE A 93 -15.90 -10.02 -1.02
N PHE A 94 -17.20 -9.75 -1.01
CA PHE A 94 -18.20 -10.81 -0.83
C PHE A 94 -19.46 -10.59 -1.67
N GLN A 95 -20.11 -11.71 -2.01
CA GLN A 95 -21.47 -11.75 -2.55
C GLN A 95 -22.41 -12.44 -1.57
N ILE A 96 -23.64 -11.95 -1.46
CA ILE A 96 -24.68 -12.61 -0.65
C ILE A 96 -25.32 -13.69 -1.52
N GLN A 97 -25.24 -14.93 -1.07
CA GLN A 97 -25.84 -16.08 -1.72
C GLN A 97 -27.34 -16.20 -1.39
N PRO A 98 -28.12 -16.99 -2.16
CA PRO A 98 -29.55 -17.16 -1.90
C PRO A 98 -29.90 -17.70 -0.50
N ASP A 99 -28.99 -18.44 0.13
CA ASP A 99 -29.13 -18.96 1.49
C ASP A 99 -28.73 -17.95 2.59
N GLY A 100 -28.38 -16.72 2.19
CA GLY A 100 -27.94 -15.65 3.08
C GLY A 100 -26.46 -15.72 3.48
N THR A 101 -25.71 -16.73 3.02
CA THR A 101 -24.28 -16.84 3.30
C THR A 101 -23.46 -15.86 2.45
N LYS A 102 -22.26 -15.50 2.93
CA LYS A 102 -21.31 -14.67 2.19
C LYS A 102 -20.30 -15.56 1.47
N ASP A 103 -20.28 -15.49 0.14
CA ASP A 103 -19.20 -16.04 -0.68
C ASP A 103 -18.06 -15.02 -0.78
N TYR A 104 -16.94 -15.32 -0.14
CA TYR A 104 -15.79 -14.42 -0.05
C TYR A 104 -14.79 -14.66 -1.18
N LYS A 105 -14.27 -13.57 -1.73
CA LYS A 105 -13.19 -13.58 -2.71
C LYS A 105 -12.13 -12.55 -2.32
N ILE A 106 -10.95 -12.72 -2.90
CA ILE A 106 -9.84 -11.78 -2.75
C ILE A 106 -9.61 -11.13 -4.11
N ALA A 107 -9.38 -9.83 -4.08
CA ALA A 107 -8.91 -9.08 -5.23
C ALA A 107 -7.72 -8.21 -4.82
N ILE A 108 -6.91 -7.83 -5.81
CA ILE A 108 -5.77 -6.94 -5.65
C ILE A 108 -6.03 -5.70 -6.50
N LEU A 109 -5.85 -4.52 -5.91
CA LEU A 109 -5.87 -3.23 -6.58
C LEU A 109 -4.43 -2.70 -6.63
N PRO A 110 -3.77 -2.72 -7.80
CA PRO A 110 -2.46 -2.08 -7.93
C PRO A 110 -2.56 -0.58 -7.67
N ILE A 111 -1.57 0.01 -6.98
CA ILE A 111 -1.47 1.46 -6.81
C ILE A 111 -0.58 2.00 -7.94
N PRO A 112 -1.15 2.67 -8.97
CA PRO A 112 -0.41 3.00 -10.19
C PRO A 112 0.66 4.05 -9.92
N SER A 113 1.91 3.77 -10.28
CA SER A 113 3.04 4.71 -10.14
C SER A 113 3.00 5.88 -11.13
N VAL A 114 2.12 5.82 -12.14
CA VAL A 114 1.88 6.93 -13.09
C VAL A 114 1.12 8.09 -12.44
N LEU A 115 0.45 7.85 -11.32
CA LEU A 115 -0.26 8.86 -10.54
C LEU A 115 0.59 9.32 -9.36
N ASP A 116 0.43 10.58 -8.96
CA ASP A 116 1.03 11.07 -7.74
C ASP A 116 0.47 10.32 -6.52
N ARG A 117 1.36 9.76 -5.71
CA ARG A 117 0.98 9.02 -4.50
C ARG A 117 0.41 9.94 -3.41
N ILE A 118 0.85 11.20 -3.37
CA ILE A 118 0.40 12.19 -2.40
C ILE A 118 -0.44 13.21 -3.17
N ILE A 119 -1.74 13.24 -2.88
CA ILE A 119 -2.70 14.10 -3.58
C ILE A 119 -3.07 15.24 -2.65
N GLU A 120 -2.81 16.48 -3.06
CA GLU A 120 -3.32 17.65 -2.35
C GLU A 120 -4.82 17.82 -2.61
N ILE A 121 -5.59 17.99 -1.54
CA ILE A 121 -7.05 18.19 -1.61
C ILE A 121 -7.41 19.65 -1.26
N PRO A 122 -8.52 20.18 -1.79
CA PRO A 122 -8.99 21.51 -1.42
C PRO A 122 -9.24 21.64 0.09
N SER A 123 -8.61 22.63 0.70
CA SER A 123 -8.72 22.95 2.12
C SER A 123 -9.47 24.27 2.34
N ARG A 124 -9.91 24.51 3.58
CA ARG A 124 -10.59 25.76 3.93
C ARG A 124 -9.58 26.87 4.19
N GLY A 125 -9.38 27.73 3.20
CA GLY A 125 -8.57 28.95 3.31
C GLY A 125 -7.08 28.71 2.97
N ASN A 126 -6.37 29.80 2.68
CA ASN A 126 -5.02 29.76 2.09
C ASN A 126 -3.89 29.42 3.09
N LYS A 127 -4.19 28.85 4.26
CA LYS A 127 -3.20 28.60 5.33
C LYS A 127 -3.05 27.13 5.71
N GLU A 128 -3.97 26.27 5.30
CA GLU A 128 -3.87 24.83 5.54
C GLU A 128 -3.68 24.10 4.22
N HIS A 129 -2.80 23.11 4.20
CA HIS A 129 -2.59 22.18 3.09
C HIS A 129 -2.97 20.79 3.57
N ARG A 130 -3.80 20.10 2.81
CA ARG A 130 -4.29 18.76 3.18
C ARG A 130 -3.94 17.78 2.08
N PHE A 131 -3.48 16.61 2.47
CA PHE A 131 -3.08 15.55 1.56
C PHE A 131 -3.79 14.25 1.91
N VAL A 132 -4.02 13.44 0.89
CA VAL A 132 -4.46 12.04 1.02
C VAL A 132 -3.47 11.14 0.27
N TYR A 133 -3.26 9.92 0.76
CA TYR A 133 -2.49 8.93 0.02
C TYR A 133 -3.35 8.29 -1.07
N LEU A 134 -2.77 8.03 -2.23
CA LEU A 134 -3.44 7.40 -3.37
C LEU A 134 -4.01 6.02 -3.00
N GLU A 135 -3.26 5.23 -2.21
CA GLU A 135 -3.75 3.96 -1.68
C GLU A 135 -5.03 4.10 -0.85
N ASP A 136 -5.13 5.12 -0.01
CA ASP A 136 -6.33 5.37 0.82
C ASP A 136 -7.52 5.79 -0.06
N VAL A 137 -7.28 6.57 -1.12
CA VAL A 137 -8.34 6.96 -2.07
C VAL A 137 -8.86 5.74 -2.83
N ILE A 138 -7.95 4.88 -3.32
CA ILE A 138 -8.30 3.67 -4.07
C ILE A 138 -9.08 2.69 -3.19
N THR A 139 -8.64 2.46 -1.94
CA THR A 139 -9.34 1.55 -1.02
C THR A 139 -10.67 2.14 -0.53
N TYR A 140 -10.74 3.44 -0.28
CA TYR A 140 -11.97 4.12 0.11
C TYR A 140 -13.08 3.99 -0.96
N TYR A 141 -12.72 4.11 -2.23
CA TYR A 141 -13.65 3.93 -3.35
C TYR A 141 -13.62 2.53 -3.97
N ALA A 142 -13.07 1.52 -3.28
CA ALA A 142 -12.90 0.16 -3.80
C ALA A 142 -14.20 -0.44 -4.37
N ASN A 143 -15.33 -0.10 -3.76
CA ASN A 143 -16.69 -0.52 -4.14
C ASN A 143 -16.99 -0.23 -5.63
N GLN A 144 -16.43 0.84 -6.20
CA GLN A 144 -16.65 1.24 -7.59
C GLN A 144 -16.03 0.24 -8.59
N PHE A 145 -14.98 -0.46 -8.18
CA PHE A 145 -14.32 -1.48 -8.98
C PHE A 145 -15.04 -2.83 -8.95
N PHE A 146 -15.86 -3.08 -7.92
CA PHE A 146 -16.48 -4.39 -7.68
C PHE A 146 -18.01 -4.28 -7.62
N GLN A 147 -18.62 -3.90 -8.75
CA GLN A 147 -20.08 -3.81 -8.85
C GLN A 147 -20.76 -5.16 -8.51
N GLY A 148 -21.74 -5.13 -7.61
CA GLY A 148 -22.44 -6.33 -7.14
C GLY A 148 -21.71 -7.12 -6.05
N TYR A 149 -20.59 -6.60 -5.52
CA TYR A 149 -19.91 -7.14 -4.35
C TYR A 149 -19.96 -6.13 -3.19
N GLY A 150 -19.98 -6.65 -1.97
CA GLY A 150 -19.65 -5.88 -0.77
C GLY A 150 -18.14 -5.95 -0.49
N ILE A 151 -17.59 -4.91 0.14
CA ILE A 151 -16.23 -4.92 0.67
C ILE A 151 -16.29 -5.30 2.14
N GLU A 152 -15.52 -6.30 2.55
CA GLU A 152 -15.37 -6.69 3.96
C GLU A 152 -14.19 -5.97 4.62
N ASP A 153 -13.03 -5.99 3.96
CA ASP A 153 -11.79 -5.45 4.51
C ASP A 153 -10.78 -5.14 3.38
N TYR A 154 -9.79 -4.31 3.67
CA TYR A 154 -8.70 -3.99 2.76
C TYR A 154 -7.40 -3.67 3.50
N MET A 155 -6.27 -3.88 2.83
CA MET A 155 -4.95 -3.53 3.36
C MET A 155 -3.97 -3.18 2.25
N ALA A 156 -3.21 -2.10 2.41
CA ALA A 156 -2.08 -1.80 1.54
C ALA A 156 -0.88 -2.69 1.87
N PHE A 157 -0.19 -3.19 0.85
CA PHE A 157 0.98 -4.04 0.97
C PHE A 157 1.98 -3.77 -0.15
N ARG A 158 3.22 -4.23 0.05
CA ARG A 158 4.31 -4.17 -0.92
C ARG A 158 5.03 -5.49 -0.90
N ILE A 159 5.44 -5.98 -2.07
CA ILE A 159 6.29 -7.16 -2.19
C ILE A 159 7.71 -6.69 -2.51
N THR A 160 8.67 -7.26 -1.79
CA THR A 160 10.10 -7.19 -2.11
C THR A 160 10.54 -8.58 -2.53
N ARG A 161 11.09 -8.67 -3.73
CA ARG A 161 11.76 -9.85 -4.29
C ARG A 161 13.25 -9.56 -4.31
N ASP A 162 14.05 -10.61 -4.15
CA ASP A 162 15.50 -10.51 -4.28
C ASP A 162 15.85 -9.91 -5.65
N ALA A 163 16.88 -9.07 -5.67
CA ALA A 163 17.51 -8.72 -6.93
C ALA A 163 18.09 -10.03 -7.51
N ASP A 164 17.97 -10.24 -8.82
CA ASP A 164 18.75 -11.28 -9.49
C ASP A 164 20.23 -10.99 -9.18
N LEU A 165 20.79 -11.75 -8.25
CA LEU A 165 22.22 -11.76 -7.99
C LEU A 165 22.82 -12.47 -9.20
N GLU A 166 23.21 -11.72 -10.23
CA GLU A 166 24.31 -12.16 -11.08
C GLU A 166 25.51 -12.28 -10.14
N ILE A 167 25.71 -13.48 -9.57
CA ILE A 167 26.90 -13.78 -8.79
C ILE A 167 28.05 -13.66 -9.78
N ASP A 168 28.87 -12.63 -9.61
CA ASP A 168 30.12 -12.51 -10.34
C ASP A 168 31.01 -13.70 -9.95
N GLU A 169 31.05 -14.72 -10.80
CA GLU A 169 31.78 -15.97 -10.56
C GLU A 169 33.29 -15.72 -10.33
N GLU A 170 33.81 -14.53 -10.70
CA GLU A 170 35.19 -14.12 -10.48
C GLU A 170 35.53 -13.84 -9.00
N GLU A 171 34.57 -13.43 -8.15
CA GLU A 171 34.82 -13.27 -6.69
C GLU A 171 34.61 -14.56 -5.89
N ALA A 172 33.89 -15.54 -6.44
CA ALA A 172 33.56 -16.80 -5.74
C ALA A 172 34.71 -17.84 -5.75
N THR A 173 35.80 -17.60 -6.48
CA THR A 173 36.92 -18.55 -6.57
C THR A 173 37.69 -18.69 -5.25
N ASP A 174 37.69 -17.67 -4.39
CA ASP A 174 38.36 -17.68 -3.07
C ASP A 174 37.54 -18.45 -2.00
N LEU A 175 36.28 -18.79 -2.29
CA LEU A 175 35.40 -19.56 -1.38
C LEU A 175 35.32 -21.05 -1.73
N LEU A 176 35.91 -21.45 -2.86
CA LEU A 176 35.95 -22.85 -3.33
C LEU A 176 37.33 -23.51 -3.16
N SER A 177 38.30 -22.81 -2.55
CA SER A 177 39.62 -23.35 -2.19
C SER A 177 39.73 -23.74 -0.73
#